data_AF-A0A812RHF0-F1
#
_entry.id   AF-A0A812RHF0-F1
#
_cell.length_a   1.000
_cell.length_b   1.000
_cell.length_c   1.000
_cell.angle_alpha   90.00
_cell.angle_beta   90.00
_cell.angle_gamma   90.00
#
_symmetry.space_group_name_H-M   'P 1'
#
loop_
_entity.id
_entity.type
_entity.pdbx_description
1 polymer ?
#
loop_
_entity_poly.entity_id
_entity_poly.type
_entity_poly.pdbx_seq_one_letter_code
_entity_poly.pdbx_strand_id
1 'polypeptide(L)'
;MALWASLDLGDRFKENLTASKRTALSGHAKCSFSLGPEAIDQSWNVVIDRLLHEDPSGDSLAPLLQRQFQKTLKQAPVTKVGMFDSGLGGMTVYKRLRQNFSTEVSFVADDGRAPYGPQPPADVADASREVLRFLKGAGAQIALIACNTASIATIAYNVADEEEFAELPILPIAPPYGSFFEALGHLGSCRKVGIFATDATCSSQAYQNKILSAEGFSIAPNQVDTEAFPLQVTTTNCIGCAECVKAVQREAPFDKEATWEEDTEAMLRRKFASYFVDGMPAINFLIFGCTHFPILEPLVRKIFGDGVALIDPAVYQVKLAAELGMSSARKGEEFSVSAAPHSGKLATFRNAARAIELNYLDLRKPQNWTVVQLSNMGGRRLDILV
;
A
#
# COMPACT_ATOMS: atom_id res chain seq x y z
N MET A 1 -16.69 4.26 26.67
CA MET A 1 -16.39 5.26 27.73
C MET A 1 -15.36 4.78 28.77
N ALA A 2 -15.18 3.49 29.07
CA ALA A 2 -14.28 3.04 30.16
C ALA A 2 -12.85 2.59 29.75
N LEU A 3 -12.49 2.52 28.45
CA LEU A 3 -11.17 2.03 28.00
C LEU A 3 -10.15 3.14 27.62
N TRP A 4 -10.57 4.41 27.57
CA TRP A 4 -9.67 5.53 27.25
C TRP A 4 -8.99 6.16 28.48
N ALA A 5 -9.41 5.79 29.69
CA ALA A 5 -8.91 6.37 30.94
C ALA A 5 -7.65 5.68 31.49
N SER A 6 -7.24 4.53 30.95
CA SER A 6 -6.14 3.71 31.49
C SER A 6 -4.79 3.90 30.77
N LEU A 7 -4.71 4.79 29.78
CA LEU A 7 -3.44 5.17 29.18
C LEU A 7 -2.94 6.43 29.90
N ASP A 8 -1.88 6.27 30.68
CA ASP A 8 -1.15 7.39 31.31
C ASP A 8 -0.37 8.15 30.22
N LEU A 9 -1.12 8.89 29.41
CA LEU A 9 -0.58 9.91 28.52
C LEU A 9 -0.08 11.03 29.45
N GLY A 10 1.24 11.07 29.66
CA GLY A 10 1.89 11.96 30.62
C GLY A 10 1.43 13.42 30.51
N ASP A 11 1.51 14.14 31.63
CA ASP A 11 0.81 15.41 31.85
C ASP A 11 1.05 16.49 30.77
N ARG A 12 2.19 16.46 30.06
CA ARG A 12 2.46 17.36 28.92
C ARG A 12 1.55 17.15 27.72
N PHE A 13 1.03 15.94 27.51
CA PHE A 13 0.10 15.64 26.41
C PHE A 13 -1.31 16.20 26.69
N LYS A 14 -1.69 16.28 27.97
CA LYS A 14 -2.98 16.84 28.42
C LYS A 14 -2.98 18.37 28.39
N GLU A 15 -1.85 19.02 28.68
CA GLU A 15 -1.74 20.48 28.73
C GLU A 15 -1.79 21.16 27.34
N ASN A 16 -1.26 20.52 26.29
CA ASN A 16 -1.31 21.09 24.92
C ASN A 16 -2.70 21.05 24.25
N LEU A 17 -3.68 20.38 24.87
CA LEU A 17 -5.06 20.30 24.36
C LEU A 17 -5.98 21.41 24.91
N THR A 18 -5.55 22.19 25.90
CA THR A 18 -6.44 23.14 26.61
C THR A 18 -5.99 24.59 26.48
N ALA A 19 -6.60 25.31 25.52
CA ALA A 19 -7.13 26.69 25.71
C ALA A 19 -7.50 27.37 24.38
N SER A 20 -6.87 27.04 23.25
CA SER A 20 -6.98 27.82 22.00
C SER A 20 -7.92 27.22 20.91
N LYS A 21 -8.35 25.96 21.01
CA LYS A 21 -9.11 25.28 19.93
C LYS A 21 -10.62 25.08 20.18
N ARG A 22 -11.19 25.61 21.28
CA ARG A 22 -12.62 25.40 21.59
C ARG A 22 -13.61 26.11 20.64
N THR A 23 -13.15 27.08 19.85
CA THR A 23 -14.01 27.86 18.94
C THR A 23 -14.02 27.39 17.48
N ALA A 24 -13.24 26.35 17.11
CA ALA A 24 -13.14 25.88 15.71
C ALA A 24 -13.76 24.48 15.43
N LEU A 25 -14.35 23.80 16.41
CA LEU A 25 -14.73 22.38 16.28
C LEU A 25 -16.23 22.08 16.47
N SER A 26 -17.09 23.09 16.60
CA SER A 26 -18.54 22.92 16.84
C SER A 26 -19.36 22.41 15.64
N GLY A 27 -18.73 22.14 14.49
CA GLY A 27 -19.41 21.66 13.27
C GLY A 27 -19.40 20.14 13.03
N HIS A 28 -19.01 19.32 14.01
CA HIS A 28 -18.97 17.86 13.82
C HIS A 28 -20.38 17.26 13.91
N ALA A 29 -21.12 17.29 12.79
CA ALA A 29 -22.25 16.39 12.61
C ALA A 29 -21.78 14.97 12.91
N LYS A 30 -22.47 14.27 13.83
CA LYS A 30 -22.20 12.87 14.16
C LYS A 30 -22.37 12.03 12.90
N CYS A 31 -21.27 11.74 12.22
CA CYS A 31 -21.23 10.84 11.09
C CYS A 31 -21.38 9.40 11.59
N SER A 32 -22.60 8.92 11.74
CA SER A 32 -22.88 7.50 11.97
C SER A 32 -23.17 6.84 10.63
N PHE A 33 -22.12 6.43 9.92
CA PHE A 33 -22.28 5.65 8.69
C PHE A 33 -21.24 4.53 8.65
N SER A 34 -21.71 3.30 8.57
CA SER A 34 -20.89 2.11 8.31
C SER A 34 -20.99 1.82 6.82
N LEU A 35 -19.93 2.14 6.08
CA LEU A 35 -19.78 1.64 4.71
C LEU A 35 -19.36 0.19 4.80
N GLY A 36 -20.24 -0.71 4.35
CA GLY A 36 -19.92 -2.12 4.22
C GLY A 36 -18.81 -2.36 3.17
N PRO A 37 -18.07 -3.47 3.26
CA PRO A 37 -17.05 -3.85 2.28
C PRO A 37 -17.56 -3.86 0.83
N GLU A 38 -18.83 -4.21 0.61
CA GLU A 38 -19.48 -4.23 -0.70
C GLU A 38 -19.49 -2.87 -1.39
N ALA A 39 -19.71 -1.78 -0.64
CA ALA A 39 -19.73 -0.44 -1.19
C ALA A 39 -18.34 -0.01 -1.70
N ILE A 40 -17.29 -0.30 -0.93
CA ILE A 40 -15.90 -0.07 -1.36
C ILE A 40 -15.60 -0.88 -2.62
N ASP A 41 -16.01 -2.15 -2.63
CA ASP A 41 -15.78 -3.08 -3.73
C ASP A 41 -16.46 -2.62 -5.03
N GLN A 42 -17.69 -2.13 -4.94
CA GLN A 42 -18.44 -1.55 -6.04
C GLN A 42 -17.81 -0.26 -6.56
N SER A 43 -17.34 0.62 -5.68
CA SER A 43 -16.63 1.83 -6.11
C SER A 43 -15.36 1.51 -6.90
N TRP A 44 -14.65 0.43 -6.58
CA TRP A 44 -13.54 -0.03 -7.41
C TRP A 44 -14.00 -0.49 -8.80
N ASN A 45 -15.12 -1.20 -8.90
CA ASN A 45 -15.66 -1.62 -10.20
C ASN A 45 -16.01 -0.42 -11.08
N VAL A 46 -16.65 0.61 -10.50
CA VAL A 46 -16.97 1.85 -11.22
C VAL A 46 -15.69 2.51 -11.73
N VAL A 47 -14.66 2.65 -10.89
CA VAL A 47 -13.38 3.25 -11.30
C VAL A 47 -12.74 2.46 -12.44
N ILE A 48 -12.72 1.13 -12.35
CA ILE A 48 -12.11 0.28 -13.37
C ILE A 48 -12.88 0.34 -14.69
N ASP A 49 -14.21 0.28 -14.65
CA ASP A 49 -15.07 0.42 -15.83
C ASP A 49 -14.79 1.75 -16.56
N ARG A 50 -14.72 2.85 -15.80
CA ARG A 50 -14.34 4.17 -16.36
C ARG A 50 -12.96 4.17 -16.99
N LEU A 51 -11.95 3.63 -16.30
CA LEU A 51 -10.58 3.55 -16.81
C LEU A 51 -10.48 2.77 -18.12
N LEU A 52 -11.30 1.73 -18.30
CA LEU A 52 -11.27 0.88 -19.48
C LEU A 52 -12.12 1.43 -20.64
N HIS A 53 -13.18 2.18 -20.34
CA HIS A 53 -14.24 2.48 -21.32
C HIS A 53 -14.55 3.97 -21.57
N GLU A 54 -14.16 4.92 -20.71
CA GLU A 54 -14.47 6.36 -20.90
C GLU A 54 -13.41 7.12 -21.72
N ASP A 55 -13.82 8.14 -22.49
CA ASP A 55 -12.99 8.92 -23.44
C ASP A 55 -12.07 9.93 -22.73
N PRO A 56 -10.78 10.12 -23.13
CA PRO A 56 -9.73 10.72 -22.32
C PRO A 56 -9.65 12.26 -22.41
N SER A 57 -10.75 12.96 -22.70
CA SER A 57 -10.74 14.42 -22.82
C SER A 57 -10.70 15.17 -21.47
N GLY A 58 -10.55 14.46 -20.35
CA GLY A 58 -10.47 15.02 -19.00
C GLY A 58 -9.08 14.85 -18.36
N ASP A 59 -8.57 15.90 -17.74
CA ASP A 59 -7.27 16.00 -17.07
C ASP A 59 -7.11 15.01 -15.90
N SER A 60 -6.69 13.77 -16.14
CA SER A 60 -6.07 12.92 -15.11
C SER A 60 -5.51 11.68 -15.78
N LEU A 61 -4.24 11.31 -15.56
CA LEU A 61 -3.56 9.97 -15.66
C LEU A 61 -3.96 8.94 -16.75
N ALA A 62 -4.94 9.20 -17.59
CA ALA A 62 -5.79 8.25 -18.28
C ALA A 62 -5.29 7.91 -19.69
N PRO A 63 -4.70 8.81 -20.50
CA PRO A 63 -4.40 8.46 -21.88
C PRO A 63 -3.40 7.32 -22.01
N LEU A 64 -2.37 7.26 -21.14
CA LEU A 64 -1.28 6.29 -21.26
C LEU A 64 -1.61 4.96 -20.58
N LEU A 65 -2.15 4.98 -19.35
CA LEU A 65 -2.71 3.80 -18.70
C LEU A 65 -3.79 3.16 -19.58
N GLN A 66 -4.72 3.95 -20.12
CA GLN A 66 -5.76 3.44 -21.02
C GLN A 66 -5.19 2.95 -22.36
N ARG A 67 -4.18 3.61 -22.95
CA ARG A 67 -3.49 3.09 -24.16
C ARG A 67 -2.81 1.76 -23.90
N GLN A 68 -2.08 1.63 -22.79
CA GLN A 68 -1.46 0.38 -22.36
C GLN A 68 -2.53 -0.69 -22.13
N PHE A 69 -3.63 -0.36 -21.47
CA PHE A 69 -4.72 -1.30 -21.17
C PHE A 69 -5.51 -1.72 -22.40
N GLN A 70 -5.89 -0.80 -23.29
CA GLN A 70 -6.55 -1.12 -24.55
C GLN A 70 -5.68 -2.00 -25.45
N LYS A 71 -4.36 -1.83 -25.40
CA LYS A 71 -3.42 -2.71 -26.09
C LYS A 71 -3.37 -4.10 -25.44
N THR A 72 -3.36 -4.18 -24.11
CA THR A 72 -3.38 -5.43 -23.34
C THR A 72 -4.65 -6.23 -23.57
N LEU A 73 -5.82 -5.58 -23.56
CA LEU A 73 -7.12 -6.19 -23.83
C LEU A 73 -7.19 -6.84 -25.23
N LYS A 74 -6.34 -6.40 -26.16
CA LYS A 74 -6.23 -6.96 -27.52
C LYS A 74 -5.21 -8.11 -27.63
N GLN A 75 -4.48 -8.42 -26.56
CA GLN A 75 -3.49 -9.50 -26.54
C GLN A 75 -4.14 -10.84 -26.15
N ALA A 76 -3.38 -11.93 -26.36
CA ALA A 76 -3.73 -13.25 -25.84
C ALA A 76 -3.84 -13.21 -24.30
N PRO A 77 -4.57 -14.17 -23.66
CA PRO A 77 -4.73 -14.21 -22.22
C PRO A 77 -3.39 -14.05 -21.48
N VAL A 78 -3.40 -13.31 -20.37
CA VAL A 78 -2.23 -13.14 -19.52
C VAL A 78 -1.96 -14.46 -18.81
N THR A 79 -0.90 -15.13 -19.23
CA THR A 79 -0.40 -16.39 -18.70
C THR A 79 0.77 -16.23 -17.75
N LYS A 80 1.50 -15.10 -17.81
CA LYS A 80 2.60 -14.77 -16.92
C LYS A 80 2.58 -13.31 -16.46
N VAL A 81 2.59 -13.12 -15.15
CA VAL A 81 2.62 -11.81 -14.47
C VAL A 81 3.98 -11.59 -13.85
N GLY A 82 4.57 -10.43 -14.11
CA GLY A 82 5.65 -9.90 -13.28
C GLY A 82 5.04 -9.12 -12.12
N MET A 83 5.51 -9.32 -10.91
CA MET A 83 5.12 -8.49 -9.77
C MET A 83 6.36 -8.13 -8.98
N PHE A 84 6.45 -6.90 -8.46
CA PHE A 84 7.51 -6.59 -7.54
C PHE A 84 7.12 -5.69 -6.38
N ASP A 85 7.80 -5.86 -5.26
CA ASP A 85 7.75 -4.97 -4.11
C ASP A 85 9.17 -4.67 -3.61
N SER A 86 9.31 -3.64 -2.79
CA SER A 86 10.57 -3.37 -2.09
C SER A 86 10.96 -4.49 -1.12
N GLY A 87 10.04 -5.33 -0.65
CA GLY A 87 10.37 -6.41 0.28
C GLY A 87 9.19 -7.35 0.57
N LEU A 88 8.92 -7.58 1.87
CA LEU A 88 7.91 -8.53 2.34
C LEU A 88 6.46 -8.09 2.09
N GLY A 89 6.21 -6.78 1.98
CA GLY A 89 4.87 -6.23 1.95
C GLY A 89 4.08 -6.76 0.76
N GLY A 90 4.73 -6.90 -0.40
CA GLY A 90 4.13 -7.41 -1.64
C GLY A 90 3.53 -8.81 -1.53
N MET A 91 3.89 -9.59 -0.50
CA MET A 91 3.26 -10.89 -0.29
C MET A 91 1.76 -10.78 0.09
N THR A 92 1.31 -9.65 0.65
CA THR A 92 -0.12 -9.39 0.90
C THR A 92 -0.89 -9.24 -0.41
N VAL A 93 -0.30 -8.53 -1.38
CA VAL A 93 -0.82 -8.40 -2.75
C VAL A 93 -0.80 -9.75 -3.46
N TYR A 94 0.30 -10.51 -3.34
CA TYR A 94 0.39 -11.86 -3.87
C TYR A 94 -0.71 -12.79 -3.35
N LYS A 95 -0.94 -12.80 -2.03
CA LYS A 95 -2.03 -13.59 -1.42
C LYS A 95 -3.37 -13.24 -2.07
N ARG A 96 -3.67 -11.95 -2.21
CA ARG A 96 -4.92 -11.48 -2.82
C ARG A 96 -5.01 -11.86 -4.29
N LEU A 97 -3.91 -11.76 -5.04
CA LEU A 97 -3.83 -12.21 -6.43
C LEU A 97 -4.13 -13.72 -6.55
N ARG A 98 -3.55 -14.56 -5.68
CA ARG A 98 -3.74 -16.02 -5.67
C ARG A 98 -5.12 -16.47 -5.24
N GLN A 99 -5.82 -15.67 -4.44
CA GLN A 99 -7.24 -15.92 -4.12
C GLN A 99 -8.15 -15.81 -5.36
N ASN A 100 -7.73 -15.06 -6.38
CA ASN A 100 -8.54 -14.75 -7.56
C ASN A 100 -8.01 -15.40 -8.85
N PHE A 101 -6.71 -15.68 -8.94
CA PHE A 101 -6.05 -16.11 -10.18
C PHE A 101 -5.03 -17.22 -9.95
N SER A 102 -4.84 -18.00 -11.02
CA SER A 102 -3.85 -19.08 -11.10
C SER A 102 -2.73 -18.84 -12.12
N THR A 103 -2.73 -17.70 -12.80
CA THR A 103 -1.68 -17.27 -13.74
C THR A 103 -0.28 -17.42 -13.16
N GLU A 104 0.74 -17.73 -13.94
CA GLU A 104 2.12 -17.77 -13.45
C GLU A 104 2.54 -16.39 -12.91
N VAL A 105 3.30 -16.33 -11.81
CA VAL A 105 3.76 -15.06 -11.22
C VAL A 105 5.25 -15.12 -10.92
N SER A 106 6.02 -14.29 -11.61
CA SER A 106 7.40 -13.97 -11.23
C SER A 106 7.36 -12.82 -10.22
N PHE A 107 7.63 -13.10 -8.95
CA PHE A 107 7.59 -12.09 -7.88
C PHE A 107 8.99 -11.66 -7.43
N VAL A 108 9.35 -10.43 -7.74
CA VAL A 108 10.61 -9.82 -7.31
C VAL A 108 10.42 -9.06 -6.01
N ALA A 109 11.17 -9.40 -4.97
CA ALA A 109 11.31 -8.53 -3.80
C ALA A 109 12.69 -7.86 -3.83
N ASP A 110 12.75 -6.54 -3.91
CA ASP A 110 14.01 -5.81 -4.02
C ASP A 110 14.69 -5.57 -2.66
N ASP A 111 14.88 -6.66 -1.90
CA ASP A 111 15.34 -6.60 -0.51
C ASP A 111 16.75 -6.02 -0.37
N GLY A 112 17.60 -6.17 -1.41
CA GLY A 112 18.95 -5.61 -1.44
C GLY A 112 18.98 -4.07 -1.39
N ARG A 113 17.89 -3.42 -1.82
CA ARG A 113 17.67 -1.97 -1.70
C ARG A 113 16.51 -1.66 -0.77
N ALA A 114 16.00 -2.61 0.02
CA ALA A 114 14.97 -2.31 1.00
C ALA A 114 15.54 -1.57 2.21
N PRO A 115 14.72 -0.77 2.92
CA PRO A 115 13.39 -0.30 2.52
C PRO A 115 13.47 0.87 1.53
N TYR A 116 12.48 1.00 0.65
CA TYR A 116 12.34 2.19 -0.23
C TYR A 116 11.81 3.43 0.49
N GLY A 117 11.07 3.24 1.59
CA GLY A 117 10.42 4.33 2.35
C GLY A 117 11.32 5.53 2.73
N PRO A 118 12.59 5.34 3.13
CA PRO A 118 13.50 6.46 3.42
C PRO A 118 14.35 6.93 2.24
N GLN A 119 14.23 6.32 1.05
CA GLN A 119 15.09 6.64 -0.09
C GLN A 119 14.58 7.80 -0.94
N PRO A 120 15.48 8.51 -1.65
CA PRO A 120 15.09 9.53 -2.61
C PRO A 120 14.15 8.96 -3.69
N PRO A 121 13.09 9.69 -4.09
CA PRO A 121 12.16 9.21 -5.13
C PRO A 121 12.83 8.88 -6.48
N ALA A 122 13.87 9.63 -6.87
CA ALA A 122 14.64 9.35 -8.08
C ALA A 122 15.32 7.97 -8.02
N ASP A 123 16.01 7.68 -6.91
CA ASP A 123 16.69 6.40 -6.69
C ASP A 123 15.69 5.23 -6.70
N VAL A 124 14.50 5.43 -6.11
CA VAL A 124 13.43 4.44 -6.13
C VAL A 124 12.87 4.23 -7.55
N ALA A 125 12.74 5.29 -8.36
CA ALA A 125 12.32 5.18 -9.75
C ALA A 125 13.36 4.42 -10.59
N ASP A 126 14.65 4.71 -10.41
CA ASP A 126 15.75 4.00 -11.07
C ASP A 126 15.79 2.52 -10.69
N ALA A 127 15.64 2.22 -9.39
CA ALA A 127 15.56 0.85 -8.92
C ALA A 127 14.35 0.11 -9.52
N SER A 128 13.21 0.79 -9.62
CA SER A 128 11.99 0.25 -10.24
C SER A 128 12.18 -0.05 -11.73
N ARG A 129 12.86 0.83 -12.48
CA ARG A 129 13.19 0.58 -13.91
C ARG A 129 13.99 -0.71 -14.08
N GLU A 130 14.98 -0.94 -13.23
CA GLU A 130 15.81 -2.15 -13.30
C GLU A 130 14.98 -3.42 -13.04
N VAL A 131 14.10 -3.39 -12.04
CA VAL A 131 13.22 -4.53 -11.75
C VAL A 131 12.22 -4.76 -12.89
N LEU A 132 11.65 -3.70 -13.46
CA LEU A 132 10.72 -3.77 -14.60
C LEU A 132 11.41 -4.34 -15.84
N ARG A 133 12.65 -3.94 -16.14
CA ARG A 133 13.45 -4.55 -17.22
C ARG A 133 13.68 -6.03 -17.02
N PHE A 134 13.99 -6.42 -15.78
CA PHE A 134 14.15 -7.84 -15.45
C PHE A 134 12.85 -8.61 -15.70
N LEU A 135 11.71 -8.13 -15.17
CA LEU A 135 10.40 -8.77 -15.35
C LEU A 135 10.02 -8.87 -16.83
N LYS A 136 10.25 -7.80 -17.61
CA LYS A 136 10.08 -7.81 -19.06
C LYS A 136 10.92 -8.91 -19.72
N GLY A 137 12.20 -8.98 -19.38
CA GLY A 137 13.12 -10.01 -19.89
C GLY A 137 12.75 -11.43 -19.48
N ALA A 138 12.11 -11.60 -18.32
CA ALA A 138 11.59 -12.87 -17.83
C ALA A 138 10.27 -13.29 -18.49
N GLY A 139 9.75 -12.49 -19.44
CA GLY A 139 8.54 -12.81 -20.20
C GLY A 139 7.23 -12.40 -19.53
N ALA A 140 7.27 -11.47 -18.56
CA ALA A 140 6.05 -10.89 -18.01
C ALA A 140 5.23 -10.22 -19.12
N GLN A 141 3.94 -10.57 -19.22
CA GLN A 141 3.00 -9.93 -20.15
C GLN A 141 2.36 -8.68 -19.54
N ILE A 142 2.45 -8.55 -18.21
CA ILE A 142 1.96 -7.44 -17.40
C ILE A 142 2.86 -7.35 -16.15
N ALA A 143 3.16 -6.14 -15.69
CA ALA A 143 3.94 -5.90 -14.48
C ALA A 143 3.10 -5.20 -13.40
N LEU A 144 3.01 -5.80 -12.22
CA LEU A 144 2.35 -5.22 -11.04
C LEU A 144 3.40 -4.63 -10.10
N ILE A 145 3.33 -3.32 -9.84
CA ILE A 145 4.15 -2.70 -8.78
C ILE A 145 3.38 -2.83 -7.46
N ALA A 146 3.70 -3.85 -6.68
CA ALA A 146 3.11 -4.15 -5.37
C ALA A 146 3.77 -3.36 -4.22
N CYS A 147 4.44 -2.24 -4.52
CA CYS A 147 4.97 -1.31 -3.53
C CYS A 147 4.30 0.06 -3.69
N ASN A 148 3.74 0.61 -2.61
CA ASN A 148 3.15 1.95 -2.62
C ASN A 148 4.21 3.02 -2.90
N THR A 149 5.35 2.97 -2.21
CA THR A 149 6.47 3.91 -2.41
C THR A 149 7.01 3.84 -3.85
N ALA A 150 7.21 2.64 -4.40
CA ALA A 150 7.68 2.50 -5.78
C ALA A 150 6.63 2.97 -6.79
N SER A 151 5.35 2.71 -6.54
CA SER A 151 4.26 3.20 -7.39
C SER A 151 4.25 4.72 -7.47
N ILE A 152 4.41 5.42 -6.34
CA ILE A 152 4.48 6.87 -6.33
C ILE A 152 5.71 7.38 -7.09
N ALA A 153 6.88 6.78 -6.86
CA ALA A 153 8.10 7.17 -7.57
C ALA A 153 7.97 6.94 -9.08
N THR A 154 7.55 5.75 -9.52
CA THR A 154 7.40 5.43 -10.95
C THR A 154 6.39 6.32 -11.65
N ILE A 155 5.27 6.69 -10.99
CA ILE A 155 4.32 7.67 -11.52
C ILE A 155 4.98 9.05 -11.62
N ALA A 156 5.66 9.52 -10.57
CA ALA A 156 6.26 10.86 -10.56
C ALA A 156 7.35 11.05 -11.62
N TYR A 157 8.04 9.97 -12.00
CA TYR A 157 9.11 9.97 -13.00
C TYR A 157 8.67 9.40 -14.36
N ASN A 158 7.36 9.20 -14.58
CA ASN A 158 6.79 8.69 -15.83
C ASN A 158 7.44 7.40 -16.34
N VAL A 159 7.84 6.50 -15.44
CA VAL A 159 8.58 5.28 -15.80
C VAL A 159 7.78 4.43 -16.77
N ALA A 160 6.47 4.31 -16.59
CA ALA A 160 5.61 3.51 -17.46
C ALA A 160 5.53 4.07 -18.90
N ASP A 161 5.85 5.35 -19.11
CA ASP A 161 5.73 6.03 -20.40
C ASP A 161 7.01 5.92 -21.25
N GLU A 162 8.08 5.36 -20.68
CA GLU A 162 9.34 5.17 -21.38
C GLU A 162 9.18 4.14 -22.51
N GLU A 163 9.83 4.41 -23.65
CA GLU A 163 9.75 3.57 -24.85
C GLU A 163 10.14 2.11 -24.57
N GLU A 164 11.08 1.89 -23.65
CA GLU A 164 11.49 0.54 -23.24
C GLU A 164 10.36 -0.26 -22.57
N PHE A 165 9.30 0.37 -22.08
CA PHE A 165 8.15 -0.31 -21.46
C PHE A 165 6.85 -0.20 -22.28
N ALA A 166 6.88 0.36 -23.51
CA ALA A 166 5.69 0.56 -24.34
C ALA A 166 4.88 -0.72 -24.68
N GLU A 167 5.50 -1.89 -24.57
CA GLU A 167 4.86 -3.21 -24.77
C GLU A 167 4.52 -3.95 -23.46
N LEU A 168 4.96 -3.43 -22.31
CA LEU A 168 4.73 -4.01 -21.00
C LEU A 168 3.77 -3.11 -20.21
N PRO A 169 2.49 -3.51 -20.06
CA PRO A 169 1.55 -2.79 -19.20
C PRO A 169 2.04 -2.81 -17.76
N ILE A 170 2.16 -1.63 -17.16
CA ILE A 170 2.67 -1.46 -15.79
C ILE A 170 1.53 -0.94 -14.91
N LEU A 171 1.17 -1.72 -13.89
CA LEU A 171 0.08 -1.41 -12.97
C LEU A 171 0.65 -1.05 -11.60
N PRO A 172 0.76 0.24 -11.27
CA PRO A 172 1.06 0.65 -9.91
C PRO A 172 -0.07 0.28 -8.95
N ILE A 173 0.26 -0.13 -7.71
CA ILE A 173 -0.75 -0.38 -6.67
C ILE A 173 -1.45 0.92 -6.25
N ALA A 174 -0.80 2.08 -6.45
CA ALA A 174 -1.38 3.39 -6.16
C ALA A 174 -2.59 3.70 -7.08
N PRO A 175 -3.83 3.68 -6.57
CA PRO A 175 -5.02 3.87 -7.38
C PRO A 175 -5.27 5.35 -7.72
N PRO A 176 -6.20 5.65 -8.65
CA PRO A 176 -6.73 6.98 -8.84
C PRO A 176 -7.74 7.32 -7.71
N TYR A 177 -7.23 7.67 -6.53
CA TYR A 177 -8.10 7.94 -5.35
C TYR A 177 -9.17 9.00 -5.59
N GLY A 178 -8.93 10.00 -6.44
CA GLY A 178 -9.95 11.01 -6.79
C GLY A 178 -11.22 10.35 -7.35
N SER A 179 -11.07 9.59 -8.43
CA SER A 179 -12.17 8.84 -9.05
C SER A 179 -12.81 7.84 -8.09
N PHE A 180 -12.02 7.20 -7.21
CA PHE A 180 -12.55 6.29 -6.20
C PHE A 180 -13.45 7.00 -5.19
N PHE A 181 -13.01 8.14 -4.65
CA PHE A 181 -13.81 8.89 -3.70
C PHE A 181 -15.00 9.60 -4.35
N GLU A 182 -14.89 10.05 -5.60
CA GLU A 182 -16.04 10.51 -6.40
C GLU A 182 -17.07 9.39 -6.58
N ALA A 183 -16.62 8.18 -6.92
CA ALA A 183 -17.48 7.00 -7.01
C ALA A 183 -18.10 6.63 -5.65
N LEU A 184 -17.50 6.99 -4.51
CA LEU A 184 -18.10 6.86 -3.18
C LEU A 184 -19.03 8.03 -2.80
N GLY A 185 -18.90 9.19 -3.46
CA GLY A 185 -19.52 10.45 -3.02
C GLY A 185 -21.05 10.45 -2.97
N HIS A 186 -21.68 9.50 -3.68
CA HIS A 186 -23.13 9.29 -3.67
C HIS A 186 -23.63 8.45 -2.48
N LEU A 187 -22.72 7.80 -1.75
CA LEU A 187 -23.07 6.83 -0.70
C LEU A 187 -23.17 7.44 0.71
N GLY A 188 -22.89 8.73 0.90
CA GLY A 188 -23.11 9.36 2.21
C GLY A 188 -22.58 10.78 2.37
N SER A 189 -22.93 11.39 3.51
CA SER A 189 -22.51 12.73 3.93
C SER A 189 -21.12 12.78 4.56
N CYS A 190 -20.48 11.62 4.72
CA CYS A 190 -19.26 11.43 5.52
C CYS A 190 -18.04 11.35 4.60
N ARG A 191 -17.21 12.39 4.58
CA ARG A 191 -16.17 12.61 3.56
C ARG A 191 -14.80 12.92 4.16
N LYS A 192 -14.50 12.40 5.36
CA LYS A 192 -13.19 12.57 6.02
C LYS A 192 -12.32 11.32 5.87
N VAL A 193 -11.13 11.51 5.31
CA VAL A 193 -10.16 10.45 4.99
C VAL A 193 -8.93 10.57 5.89
N GLY A 194 -8.56 9.49 6.55
CA GLY A 194 -7.26 9.30 7.17
C GLY A 194 -6.31 8.58 6.20
N ILE A 195 -5.04 8.96 6.21
CA ILE A 195 -4.01 8.33 5.38
C ILE A 195 -2.93 7.78 6.30
N PHE A 196 -2.68 6.48 6.17
CA PHE A 196 -1.66 5.77 6.94
C PHE A 196 -0.70 5.11 5.94
N ALA A 197 0.52 5.64 5.81
CA ALA A 197 1.46 5.23 4.76
C ALA A 197 2.92 5.21 5.22
N THR A 198 3.85 4.94 4.31
CA THR A 198 5.28 5.19 4.56
C THR A 198 5.59 6.69 4.52
N ASP A 199 6.69 7.11 5.16
CA ASP A 199 7.09 8.51 5.19
C ASP A 199 7.36 9.09 3.80
N ALA A 200 7.99 8.36 2.87
CA ALA A 200 8.10 8.78 1.47
C ALA A 200 6.74 8.95 0.78
N THR A 201 5.79 8.02 0.98
CA THR A 201 4.45 8.13 0.38
C THR A 201 3.74 9.38 0.89
N CYS A 202 3.77 9.62 2.20
CA CYS A 202 3.21 10.83 2.77
C CYS A 202 3.92 12.11 2.26
N SER A 203 5.25 12.11 2.24
CA SER A 203 6.06 13.27 1.80
C SER A 203 5.78 13.68 0.36
N SER A 204 5.48 12.70 -0.51
CA SER A 204 5.20 12.95 -1.93
C SER A 204 3.92 13.74 -2.19
N GLN A 205 3.01 13.83 -1.20
CA GLN A 205 1.65 14.37 -1.36
C GLN A 205 0.79 13.67 -2.44
N ALA A 206 1.24 12.57 -3.02
CA ALA A 206 0.57 11.97 -4.17
C ALA A 206 -0.83 11.43 -3.83
N TYR A 207 -1.00 10.80 -2.67
CA TYR A 207 -2.33 10.37 -2.22
C TYR A 207 -3.19 11.56 -1.82
N GLN A 208 -2.61 12.52 -1.11
CA GLN A 208 -3.29 13.72 -0.66
C GLN A 208 -3.89 14.50 -1.83
N ASN A 209 -3.07 14.79 -2.85
CA ASN A 209 -3.50 15.56 -4.02
C ASN A 209 -4.62 14.84 -4.79
N LYS A 210 -4.54 13.51 -4.95
CA LYS A 210 -5.59 12.73 -5.61
C LYS A 210 -6.88 12.69 -4.80
N ILE A 211 -6.81 12.60 -3.47
CA ILE A 211 -8.01 12.59 -2.62
C ILE A 211 -8.69 13.95 -2.63
N LEU A 212 -7.90 15.04 -2.58
CA LEU A 212 -8.41 16.41 -2.57
C LEU A 212 -8.99 16.85 -3.91
N SER A 213 -8.76 16.11 -5.00
CA SER A 213 -9.44 16.36 -6.27
C SER A 213 -10.91 15.89 -6.27
N ALA A 214 -11.29 15.00 -5.34
CA ALA A 214 -12.67 14.52 -5.22
C ALA A 214 -13.55 15.51 -4.45
N GLU A 215 -14.66 15.94 -5.06
CA GLU A 215 -15.51 16.99 -4.51
C GLU A 215 -16.09 16.64 -3.13
N GLY A 216 -15.85 17.54 -2.17
CA GLY A 216 -16.35 17.46 -0.80
C GLY A 216 -15.61 16.45 0.08
N PHE A 217 -14.54 15.80 -0.40
CA PHE A 217 -13.64 15.03 0.46
C PHE A 217 -12.60 15.93 1.12
N SER A 218 -12.27 15.58 2.37
CA SER A 218 -11.25 16.24 3.16
C SER A 218 -10.36 15.22 3.84
N ILE A 219 -9.11 15.59 4.08
CA ILE A 219 -8.13 14.74 4.74
C ILE A 219 -8.01 15.16 6.20
N ALA A 220 -8.09 14.20 7.11
CA ALA A 220 -7.93 14.47 8.53
C ALA A 220 -6.49 14.87 8.86
N PRO A 221 -6.31 15.86 9.76
CA PRO A 221 -5.00 16.30 10.14
C PRO A 221 -4.26 15.20 10.92
N ASN A 222 -2.97 15.07 10.66
CA ASN A 222 -2.02 14.34 11.45
C ASN A 222 -1.40 15.28 12.51
N GLN A 223 -1.55 14.94 13.79
CA GLN A 223 -0.91 15.60 14.92
C GLN A 223 -0.12 14.59 15.78
N VAL A 224 0.54 13.63 15.12
CA VAL A 224 1.44 12.68 15.78
C VAL A 224 2.55 13.44 16.50
N ASP A 225 2.83 12.99 17.72
CA ASP A 225 3.95 13.46 18.53
C ASP A 225 5.29 13.15 17.85
N THR A 226 5.93 14.16 17.29
CA THR A 226 7.22 14.01 16.62
C THR A 226 8.38 13.76 17.59
N GLU A 227 8.23 14.08 18.88
CA GLU A 227 9.25 13.71 19.88
C GLU A 227 9.20 12.21 20.16
N ALA A 228 7.98 11.65 20.29
CA ALA A 228 7.79 10.20 20.47
C ALA A 228 8.05 9.40 19.18
N PHE A 229 7.84 10.00 18.01
CA PHE A 229 8.00 9.38 16.70
C PHE A 229 8.92 10.22 15.79
N PRO A 230 10.24 10.21 16.03
CA PRO A 230 11.18 11.07 15.30
C PRO A 230 11.32 10.72 13.82
N LEU A 231 10.90 9.53 13.39
CA LEU A 231 10.89 9.11 11.99
C LEU A 231 9.63 9.58 11.23
N GLN A 232 8.62 10.08 11.96
CA GLN A 232 7.38 10.60 11.39
C GLN A 232 7.67 11.77 10.45
N VAL A 233 7.17 11.67 9.23
CA VAL A 233 7.15 12.79 8.30
C VAL A 233 6.43 14.04 8.87
N THR A 234 6.92 15.22 8.52
CA THR A 234 6.37 16.53 8.94
C THR A 234 5.05 16.93 8.29
N THR A 235 4.47 16.09 7.42
CA THR A 235 3.19 16.41 6.76
C THR A 235 2.04 16.45 7.75
N THR A 236 1.15 17.43 7.59
CA THR A 236 0.04 17.68 8.52
C THR A 236 -1.21 16.85 8.24
N ASN A 237 -1.22 15.96 7.24
CA ASN A 237 -2.42 15.27 6.76
C ASN A 237 -2.16 13.80 6.35
N CYS A 238 -1.04 13.21 6.78
CA CYS A 238 -0.71 11.81 6.52
C CYS A 238 0.13 11.25 7.66
N ILE A 239 -0.27 10.10 8.20
CA ILE A 239 0.48 9.39 9.24
C ILE A 239 1.49 8.45 8.56
N GLY A 240 2.74 8.89 8.50
CA GLY A 240 3.91 8.05 8.24
C GLY A 240 4.17 7.03 9.36
N CYS A 241 4.56 5.81 9.01
CA CYS A 241 4.92 4.81 10.01
C CYS A 241 5.98 3.81 9.55
N ALA A 242 7.24 4.25 9.49
CA ALA A 242 8.38 3.36 9.35
C ALA A 242 8.44 2.29 10.47
N GLU A 243 8.01 2.61 11.69
CA GLU A 243 7.98 1.68 12.82
C GLU A 243 6.98 0.54 12.60
N CYS A 244 5.88 0.79 11.87
CA CYS A 244 4.89 -0.22 11.55
C CYS A 244 5.43 -1.25 10.56
N VAL A 245 6.27 -0.82 9.61
CA VAL A 245 6.98 -1.73 8.69
C VAL A 245 7.89 -2.65 9.50
N LYS A 246 8.69 -2.08 10.41
CA LYS A 246 9.55 -2.85 11.33
C LYS A 246 8.75 -3.80 12.21
N ALA A 247 7.62 -3.36 12.74
CA ALA A 247 6.74 -4.21 13.55
C ALA A 247 6.23 -5.41 12.77
N VAL A 248 5.73 -5.22 11.56
CA VAL A 248 5.28 -6.32 10.69
C VAL A 248 6.42 -7.27 10.36
N GLN A 249 7.62 -6.75 10.10
CA GLN A 249 8.81 -7.56 9.83
C GLN A 249 9.37 -8.25 11.09
N ARG A 250 8.82 -7.93 12.27
CA ARG A 250 9.32 -8.36 13.59
C ARG A 250 10.78 -7.94 13.81
N GLU A 251 11.13 -6.78 13.25
CA GLU A 251 12.44 -6.14 13.29
C GLU A 251 12.44 -4.98 14.29
N ALA A 252 12.24 -5.26 15.58
CA ALA A 252 12.54 -4.26 16.61
C ALA A 252 12.80 -4.90 17.98
N PRO A 253 13.55 -4.25 18.87
CA PRO A 253 13.42 -4.51 20.29
C PRO A 253 12.05 -3.97 20.71
N PHE A 254 11.03 -4.82 20.67
CA PHE A 254 9.85 -4.63 21.50
C PHE A 254 10.27 -4.84 22.96
N ASP A 255 9.63 -4.15 23.89
CA ASP A 255 9.99 -4.27 25.31
C ASP A 255 10.01 -5.76 25.68
N LYS A 256 11.05 -6.21 26.39
CA LYS A 256 11.19 -7.63 26.70
C LYS A 256 10.06 -8.14 27.59
N GLU A 257 9.33 -7.23 28.24
CA GLU A 257 8.20 -7.56 29.12
C GLU A 257 6.84 -7.60 28.41
N ALA A 258 6.66 -6.94 27.26
CA ALA A 258 5.39 -6.85 26.55
C ALA A 258 5.33 -7.76 25.31
N THR A 259 4.13 -8.19 24.93
CA THR A 259 3.97 -8.95 23.68
C THR A 259 4.04 -8.03 22.47
N TRP A 260 4.45 -8.58 21.32
CA TRP A 260 4.46 -7.85 20.03
C TRP A 260 3.12 -7.17 19.72
N GLU A 261 2.02 -7.83 20.04
CA GLU A 261 0.67 -7.34 19.81
C GLU A 261 0.35 -6.12 20.67
N GLU A 262 0.65 -6.19 21.97
CA GLU A 262 0.42 -5.09 22.92
C GLU A 262 1.26 -3.86 22.56
N ASP A 263 2.55 -4.03 22.27
CA ASP A 263 3.43 -2.94 21.89
C ASP A 263 3.01 -2.29 20.56
N THR A 264 2.64 -3.12 19.59
CA THR A 264 2.20 -2.63 18.28
C THR A 264 0.86 -1.89 18.39
N GLU A 265 -0.09 -2.41 19.16
CA GLU A 265 -1.36 -1.75 19.41
C GLU A 265 -1.16 -0.41 20.13
N ALA A 266 -0.34 -0.36 21.19
CA ALA A 266 -0.05 0.86 21.93
C ALA A 266 0.59 1.93 21.02
N MET A 267 1.55 1.54 20.17
CA MET A 267 2.14 2.41 19.17
C MET A 267 1.10 2.96 18.19
N LEU A 268 0.25 2.10 17.62
CA LEU A 268 -0.80 2.49 16.68
C LEU A 268 -1.82 3.44 17.33
N ARG A 269 -2.22 3.19 18.58
CA ARG A 269 -3.12 4.07 19.33
C ARG A 269 -2.54 5.47 19.48
N ARG A 270 -1.25 5.59 19.81
CA ARG A 270 -0.58 6.90 19.90
C ARG A 270 -0.52 7.59 18.54
N LYS A 271 -0.19 6.86 17.46
CA LYS A 271 -0.15 7.46 16.11
C LYS A 271 -1.53 7.93 15.65
N PHE A 272 -2.56 7.12 15.85
CA PHE A 272 -3.93 7.43 15.45
C PHE A 272 -4.66 8.40 16.37
N ALA A 273 -4.07 8.87 17.47
CA ALA A 273 -4.73 9.75 18.43
C ALA A 273 -5.41 10.97 17.78
N SER A 274 -4.75 11.58 16.78
CA SER A 274 -5.28 12.72 16.02
C SER A 274 -6.50 12.42 15.13
N TYR A 275 -6.79 11.13 14.89
CA TYR A 275 -7.98 10.67 14.17
C TYR A 275 -9.16 10.38 15.11
N PHE A 276 -9.07 10.72 16.40
CA PHE A 276 -10.16 10.60 17.36
C PHE A 276 -10.54 11.98 17.94
N VAL A 277 -11.85 12.18 18.14
CA VAL A 277 -12.42 13.34 18.85
C VAL A 277 -13.46 12.79 19.84
N ASP A 278 -13.37 13.18 21.10
CA ASP A 278 -14.25 12.71 22.19
C ASP A 278 -14.35 11.17 22.28
N GLY A 279 -13.24 10.48 21.99
CA GLY A 279 -13.14 9.03 22.02
C GLY A 279 -13.80 8.30 20.84
N MET A 280 -14.29 9.04 19.83
CA MET A 280 -14.89 8.50 18.62
C MET A 280 -13.99 8.78 17.40
N PRO A 281 -13.95 7.89 16.40
CA PRO A 281 -13.25 8.17 15.15
C PRO A 281 -13.77 9.46 14.49
N ALA A 282 -12.84 10.34 14.12
CA ALA A 282 -13.09 11.58 13.38
C ALA A 282 -12.85 11.42 11.86
N ILE A 283 -12.55 10.20 11.43
CA ILE A 283 -12.40 9.78 10.04
C ILE A 283 -13.47 8.74 9.70
N ASN A 284 -13.77 8.60 8.41
CA ASN A 284 -14.68 7.58 7.89
C ASN A 284 -13.93 6.52 7.08
N PHE A 285 -12.81 6.91 6.48
CA PHE A 285 -11.96 6.06 5.68
C PHE A 285 -10.55 6.09 6.22
N LEU A 286 -9.87 4.96 6.27
CA LEU A 286 -8.44 4.88 6.55
C LEU A 286 -7.76 4.14 5.41
N ILE A 287 -6.88 4.83 4.68
CA ILE A 287 -6.12 4.26 3.58
C ILE A 287 -4.89 3.53 4.12
N PHE A 288 -4.68 2.29 3.69
CA PHE A 288 -3.44 1.54 3.86
C PHE A 288 -2.46 1.83 2.72
N GLY A 289 -1.70 2.92 2.86
CA GLY A 289 -0.68 3.35 1.91
C GLY A 289 0.66 2.63 2.04
N CYS A 290 0.68 1.41 2.56
CA CYS A 290 1.83 0.52 2.61
C CYS A 290 1.35 -0.93 2.55
N THR A 291 2.05 -1.79 1.82
CA THR A 291 1.65 -3.19 1.61
C THR A 291 1.86 -4.07 2.85
N HIS A 292 2.58 -3.58 3.86
CA HIS A 292 2.67 -4.23 5.17
C HIS A 292 1.42 -4.02 6.04
N PHE A 293 0.70 -2.91 5.86
CA PHE A 293 -0.34 -2.48 6.80
C PHE A 293 -1.60 -3.35 6.85
N PRO A 294 -2.00 -4.08 5.78
CA PRO A 294 -3.05 -5.10 5.90
C PRO A 294 -2.77 -6.17 6.98
N ILE A 295 -1.49 -6.45 7.31
CA ILE A 295 -1.13 -7.38 8.39
C ILE A 295 -1.52 -6.82 9.77
N LEU A 296 -1.56 -5.49 9.90
CA LEU A 296 -1.97 -4.79 11.12
C LEU A 296 -3.48 -4.58 11.20
N GLU A 297 -4.26 -4.98 10.19
CA GLU A 297 -5.71 -4.78 10.16
C GLU A 297 -6.43 -5.23 11.44
N PRO A 298 -6.14 -6.42 12.04
CA PRO A 298 -6.81 -6.83 13.27
C PRO A 298 -6.64 -5.81 14.43
N LEU A 299 -5.46 -5.22 14.55
CA LEU A 299 -5.18 -4.20 15.57
C LEU A 299 -5.84 -2.86 15.22
N VAL A 300 -5.79 -2.47 13.94
CA VAL A 300 -6.48 -1.28 13.44
C VAL A 300 -7.99 -1.38 13.68
N ARG A 301 -8.59 -2.56 13.44
CA ARG A 301 -10.00 -2.85 13.74
C ARG A 301 -10.30 -2.80 15.24
N LYS A 302 -9.42 -3.31 16.09
CA LYS A 302 -9.53 -3.17 17.56
C LYS A 302 -9.48 -1.70 18.03
N ILE A 303 -8.82 -0.82 17.27
CA ILE A 303 -8.70 0.62 17.58
C ILE A 303 -9.92 1.41 17.08
N PHE A 304 -10.28 1.25 15.80
CA PHE A 304 -11.33 2.06 15.15
C PHE A 304 -12.73 1.42 15.17
N GLY A 305 -12.84 0.12 15.43
CA GLY A 305 -14.06 -0.66 15.24
C GLY A 305 -14.49 -0.74 13.77
N ASP A 306 -15.78 -1.04 13.57
CA ASP A 306 -16.39 -1.17 12.22
C ASP A 306 -16.91 0.17 11.66
N GLY A 307 -16.73 1.26 12.42
CA GLY A 307 -17.16 2.61 12.03
C GLY A 307 -16.22 3.30 11.03
N VAL A 308 -15.04 2.72 10.76
CA VAL A 308 -14.08 3.22 9.77
C VAL A 308 -13.86 2.18 8.69
N ALA A 309 -14.09 2.59 7.45
CA ALA A 309 -13.80 1.80 6.26
C ALA A 309 -12.28 1.76 6.02
N LEU A 310 -11.68 0.58 6.05
CA LEU A 310 -10.27 0.39 5.73
C LEU A 310 -10.12 0.17 4.22
N ILE A 311 -9.28 0.97 3.59
CA ILE A 311 -9.08 0.96 2.14
C ILE A 311 -7.73 0.32 1.83
N ASP A 312 -7.77 -0.92 1.34
CA ASP A 312 -6.63 -1.68 0.84
C ASP A 312 -6.51 -1.48 -0.69
N PRO A 313 -5.48 -0.77 -1.19
CA PRO A 313 -5.31 -0.54 -2.63
C PRO A 313 -4.97 -1.81 -3.43
N ALA A 314 -4.58 -2.91 -2.77
CA ALA A 314 -4.37 -4.18 -3.45
C ALA A 314 -5.68 -4.72 -4.07
N VAL A 315 -6.85 -4.36 -3.51
CA VAL A 315 -8.16 -4.70 -4.09
C VAL A 315 -8.26 -4.18 -5.53
N TYR A 316 -7.97 -2.88 -5.70
CA TYR A 316 -8.00 -2.22 -7.01
C TYR A 316 -7.03 -2.87 -7.99
N GLN A 317 -5.78 -3.06 -7.60
CA GLN A 317 -4.75 -3.60 -8.50
C GLN A 317 -5.10 -5.01 -8.99
N VAL A 318 -5.57 -5.88 -8.08
CA VAL A 318 -5.96 -7.26 -8.40
C VAL A 318 -7.19 -7.29 -9.32
N LYS A 319 -8.19 -6.44 -9.07
CA LYS A 319 -9.37 -6.34 -9.93
C LYS A 319 -9.04 -5.82 -11.32
N LEU A 320 -8.23 -4.77 -11.40
CA LEU A 320 -7.80 -4.22 -12.69
C LEU A 320 -7.00 -5.26 -13.48
N ALA A 321 -6.12 -6.02 -12.82
CA ALA A 321 -5.38 -7.09 -13.48
C ALA A 321 -6.30 -8.21 -14.01
N ALA A 322 -7.44 -8.46 -13.36
CA ALA A 322 -8.50 -9.37 -13.83
C ALA A 322 -9.02 -8.95 -15.20
N GLU A 323 -9.43 -7.70 -15.32
CA GLU A 323 -10.02 -7.14 -16.54
C GLU A 323 -9.03 -7.16 -17.70
N LEU A 324 -7.73 -7.06 -17.41
CA LEU A 324 -6.66 -7.14 -18.41
C LEU A 324 -6.33 -8.56 -18.89
N GLY A 325 -7.20 -9.54 -18.59
CA GLY A 325 -7.10 -10.88 -19.15
C GLY A 325 -6.26 -11.86 -18.32
N MET A 326 -6.04 -11.58 -17.02
CA MET A 326 -5.54 -12.60 -16.10
C MET A 326 -6.58 -13.71 -15.94
N SER A 327 -6.20 -14.93 -16.38
CA SER A 327 -7.10 -16.07 -16.37
C SER A 327 -7.29 -16.68 -14.97
N SER A 328 -8.53 -17.04 -14.66
CA SER A 328 -8.89 -17.91 -13.52
C SER A 328 -8.64 -19.40 -13.79
N ALA A 329 -8.24 -19.77 -15.01
CA ALA A 329 -8.00 -21.15 -15.40
C ALA A 329 -6.65 -21.66 -14.86
N ARG A 330 -6.72 -22.66 -13.96
CA ARG A 330 -5.57 -23.27 -13.28
C ARG A 330 -4.58 -23.88 -14.27
N LYS A 331 -3.41 -23.25 -14.42
CA LYS A 331 -2.19 -23.90 -14.88
C LYS A 331 -1.05 -23.48 -13.96
N GLY A 332 -0.34 -24.48 -13.44
CA GLY A 332 1.05 -24.44 -12.98
C GLY A 332 1.46 -23.31 -12.05
N GLU A 333 1.80 -23.65 -10.80
CA GLU A 333 2.45 -22.73 -9.87
C GLU A 333 3.94 -22.63 -10.23
N GLU A 334 4.36 -21.53 -10.87
CA GLU A 334 5.74 -21.08 -10.77
C GLU A 334 5.76 -19.89 -9.83
N PHE A 335 6.48 -20.09 -8.73
CA PHE A 335 6.66 -19.12 -7.68
C PHE A 335 8.15 -18.86 -7.56
N SER A 336 8.46 -17.59 -7.49
CA SER A 336 9.81 -17.09 -7.49
C SER A 336 9.76 -15.96 -6.45
N VAL A 337 10.53 -16.07 -5.36
CA VAL A 337 10.60 -15.07 -4.27
C VAL A 337 12.02 -14.66 -4.11
N SER A 338 12.24 -13.39 -3.74
CA SER A 338 13.55 -12.82 -3.45
C SER A 338 13.93 -12.60 -1.98
N ALA A 339 15.15 -12.92 -1.56
CA ALA A 339 15.85 -12.56 -0.34
C ALA A 339 17.37 -12.78 -0.54
N ALA A 340 18.21 -11.83 -0.11
CA ALA A 340 19.65 -11.96 -0.27
C ALA A 340 20.21 -13.16 0.53
N PRO A 341 21.03 -14.05 -0.06
CA PRO A 341 21.51 -15.28 0.59
C PRO A 341 22.44 -15.04 1.81
N HIS A 342 22.89 -13.81 2.03
CA HIS A 342 23.70 -13.41 3.18
C HIS A 342 22.95 -12.66 4.28
N SER A 343 21.65 -12.43 4.09
CA SER A 343 20.82 -11.80 5.11
C SER A 343 20.06 -12.89 5.86
N GLY A 344 19.93 -12.80 7.18
CA GLY A 344 19.02 -13.66 7.96
C GLY A 344 17.54 -13.56 7.55
N LYS A 345 17.21 -12.93 6.40
CA LYS A 345 15.87 -12.53 5.98
C LYS A 345 15.10 -13.59 5.19
N LEU A 346 15.70 -14.66 4.70
CA LEU A 346 14.92 -15.82 4.20
C LEU A 346 14.00 -16.38 5.31
N ALA A 347 14.47 -16.35 6.56
CA ALA A 347 13.65 -16.68 7.72
C ALA A 347 12.53 -15.64 7.93
N THR A 348 12.81 -14.34 7.74
CA THR A 348 11.81 -13.26 7.81
C THR A 348 10.75 -13.40 6.70
N PHE A 349 11.12 -13.67 5.46
CA PHE A 349 10.19 -13.99 4.35
C PHE A 349 9.32 -15.20 4.68
N ARG A 350 9.92 -16.27 5.22
CA ARG A 350 9.17 -17.45 5.65
C ARG A 350 8.18 -17.14 6.78
N ASN A 351 8.60 -16.35 7.76
CA ASN A 351 7.76 -15.97 8.89
C ASN A 351 6.62 -15.06 8.43
N ALA A 352 6.89 -14.10 7.54
CA ALA A 352 5.88 -13.26 6.92
C ALA A 352 4.88 -14.08 6.10
N ALA A 353 5.37 -15.00 5.24
CA ALA A 353 4.52 -15.91 4.47
C ALA A 353 3.57 -16.72 5.35
N ARG A 354 4.08 -17.28 6.46
CA ARG A 354 3.27 -18.00 7.45
C ARG A 354 2.26 -17.10 8.15
N ALA A 355 2.68 -15.89 8.55
CA ALA A 355 1.81 -14.92 9.22
C ALA A 355 0.62 -14.50 8.35
N ILE A 356 0.77 -14.55 7.02
CA ILE A 356 -0.31 -14.30 6.07
C ILE A 356 -0.87 -15.58 5.44
N GLU A 357 -0.62 -16.76 6.04
CA GLU A 357 -1.20 -18.06 5.64
C GLU A 357 -0.85 -18.53 4.21
N LEU A 358 0.25 -18.04 3.64
CA LEU A 358 0.82 -18.59 2.40
C LEU A 358 1.59 -19.88 2.70
N ASN A 359 0.93 -20.86 3.31
CA ASN A 359 1.56 -22.08 3.82
C ASN A 359 2.02 -23.05 2.73
N TYR A 360 1.45 -22.94 1.51
CA TYR A 360 1.88 -23.69 0.33
C TYR A 360 3.23 -23.21 -0.23
N LEU A 361 3.65 -22.01 0.19
CA LEU A 361 4.89 -21.38 -0.18
C LEU A 361 6.07 -21.94 0.61
N ASP A 362 6.57 -23.13 0.23
CA ASP A 362 7.72 -23.69 0.93
C ASP A 362 9.04 -23.07 0.46
N LEU A 363 9.41 -21.93 1.06
CA LEU A 363 10.69 -21.25 0.84
C LEU A 363 11.93 -22.04 1.32
N ARG A 364 11.75 -23.23 1.93
CA ARG A 364 12.88 -24.13 2.25
C ARG A 364 13.35 -24.93 1.05
N LYS A 365 12.54 -25.03 0.00
CA LYS A 365 12.83 -25.77 -1.22
C LYS A 365 13.53 -24.83 -2.22
N PRO A 366 14.83 -25.01 -2.51
CA PRO A 366 15.59 -24.13 -3.41
C PRO A 366 15.04 -24.07 -4.83
N GLN A 367 14.22 -25.04 -5.23
CA GLN A 367 13.54 -25.04 -6.53
C GLN A 367 12.37 -24.04 -6.63
N ASN A 368 11.96 -23.43 -5.51
CA ASN A 368 10.84 -22.48 -5.44
C ASN A 368 11.30 -21.01 -5.41
N TRP A 369 12.58 -20.75 -5.69
CA TRP A 369 13.18 -19.41 -5.78
C TRP A 369 14.55 -19.49 -6.47
N THR A 370 15.09 -18.38 -6.98
CA THR A 370 16.46 -18.35 -7.55
C THR A 370 17.17 -17.05 -7.20
N VAL A 371 18.50 -16.95 -7.07
CA VAL A 371 19.15 -15.62 -6.98
C VAL A 371 19.48 -15.18 -8.39
N VAL A 372 18.92 -14.05 -8.82
CA VAL A 372 19.30 -13.39 -10.08
C VAL A 372 20.16 -12.18 -9.76
N GLN A 373 21.42 -12.27 -10.13
CA GLN A 373 22.29 -11.09 -10.09
C GLN A 373 21.96 -10.21 -11.29
N LEU A 374 21.49 -8.99 -11.04
CA LEU A 374 21.45 -7.99 -12.11
C LEU A 374 22.85 -7.40 -12.26
N SER A 375 23.56 -7.78 -13.33
CA SER A 375 24.85 -7.19 -13.65
C SER A 375 24.69 -5.85 -14.38
N ASN A 376 25.18 -4.79 -13.74
CA ASN A 376 25.58 -3.46 -14.24
C ASN A 376 24.57 -2.58 -15.00
N MET A 377 24.05 -1.57 -14.29
CA MET A 377 24.26 -0.17 -14.67
C MET A 377 24.90 0.57 -13.48
N GLY A 378 26.15 1.06 -13.63
CA GLY A 378 26.81 1.90 -12.61
C GLY A 378 27.73 1.22 -11.58
N GLY A 379 28.12 -0.04 -11.76
CA GLY A 379 29.17 -0.67 -10.93
C GLY A 379 28.74 -1.14 -9.53
N ARG A 380 27.46 -1.04 -9.18
CA ARG A 380 26.91 -1.65 -7.95
C ARG A 380 26.41 -3.06 -8.25
N ARG A 381 26.81 -4.02 -7.40
CA ARG A 381 26.34 -5.40 -7.45
C ARG A 381 24.93 -5.44 -6.85
N LEU A 382 23.95 -5.95 -7.60
CA LEU A 382 22.55 -6.02 -7.18
C LEU A 382 22.12 -7.49 -7.15
N ASP A 383 21.86 -7.98 -5.96
CA ASP A 383 21.27 -9.31 -5.77
C ASP A 383 19.74 -9.15 -5.79
N ILE A 384 19.13 -9.54 -6.91
CA ILE A 384 17.70 -9.77 -7.02
C ILE A 384 17.46 -11.27 -6.81
N LEU A 385 16.31 -11.69 -6.31
CA LEU A 385 15.97 -13.11 -6.16
C LEU A 385 14.66 -13.36 -6.91
N VAL A 386 14.80 -14.28 -7.84
CA VAL A 386 13.88 -14.91 -8.77
C VAL A 386 12.66 -15.30 -8.02
#